data_AF-E5Y895-F1
#
_entry.id   AF-E5Y895-F1
#
_cell.length_a   1.000
_cell.length_b   1.000
_cell.length_c   1.000
_cell.angle_alpha   90.00
_cell.angle_beta   90.00
_cell.angle_gamma   90.00
#
_symmetry.space_group_name_H-M   'P 1'
#
loop_
_entity.id
_entity.type
_entity.pdbx_description
1 polymer ?
#
loop_
_entity_poly.entity_id
_entity_poly.type
_entity_poly.pdbx_seq_one_letter_code
_entity_poly.pdbx_strand_id
1 'polypeptide(L)'
;MNTPLSYSVTRWKDGGWQHIDDAVSPEEPVYVSWSGSSCRLWAWPDDLEPLAIGHVLLDRRHLGPEAGPSPFRMSGSVRAVSVPPGIDAKHAFAVELKRMEKKGHDETPSIVMTPDAIVKHMDAFLTLEGSCPLLWESTGCFHRAGMFDPKTGAFLRLAEDIGRHNCLDRLAGWACLNGIDPAETVLFVSARITSSLYAKARRAGFSFLISRSAVTSTPVEMARQQNRLHPVHPVTVVGFCRPREERLTVFAGEGRIA
;
A
#
# COMPACT_ATOMS: atom_id res chain seq x y z
N MET A 1 -19.28 6.95 6.63
CA MET A 1 -18.17 7.13 5.68
C MET A 1 -17.86 8.62 5.62
N ASN A 2 -16.59 9.00 5.71
CA ASN A 2 -16.19 10.39 5.48
C ASN A 2 -16.34 10.72 4.00
N THR A 3 -16.64 11.97 3.68
CA THR A 3 -16.79 12.47 2.30
C THR A 3 -15.86 13.67 2.10
N PRO A 4 -15.47 13.99 0.85
CA PRO A 4 -14.79 15.24 0.56
C PRO A 4 -15.57 16.44 1.10
N LEU A 5 -14.84 17.46 1.52
CA LEU A 5 -15.38 18.74 1.98
C LEU A 5 -15.52 19.69 0.79
N SER A 6 -16.58 20.49 0.76
CA SER A 6 -16.78 21.52 -0.25
C SER A 6 -16.14 22.83 0.21
N TYR A 7 -15.26 23.41 -0.61
CA TYR A 7 -14.64 24.71 -0.36
C TYR A 7 -14.93 25.69 -1.50
N SER A 8 -15.32 26.91 -1.14
CA SER A 8 -15.39 28.02 -2.10
C SER A 8 -13.97 28.43 -2.49
N VAL A 9 -13.63 28.26 -3.76
CA VAL A 9 -12.31 28.53 -4.32
C VAL A 9 -12.39 29.46 -5.53
N THR A 10 -11.23 29.94 -5.96
CA THR A 10 -11.09 30.76 -7.18
C THR A 10 -10.28 29.98 -8.20
N ARG A 11 -10.86 29.74 -9.38
CA ARG A 11 -10.26 28.96 -10.47
C ARG A 11 -10.04 29.85 -11.69
N TRP A 12 -8.86 29.77 -12.31
CA TRP A 12 -8.63 30.31 -13.65
C TRP A 12 -9.01 29.28 -14.71
N LYS A 13 -9.95 29.62 -15.61
CA LYS A 13 -10.35 28.76 -16.73
C LYS A 13 -10.86 29.62 -17.89
N ASP A 14 -10.56 29.20 -19.13
CA ASP A 14 -11.04 29.83 -20.36
C ASP A 14 -10.76 31.35 -20.44
N GLY A 15 -9.61 31.77 -19.90
CA GLY A 15 -9.15 33.17 -19.94
C GLY A 15 -9.71 34.09 -18.86
N GLY A 16 -10.39 33.55 -17.83
CA GLY A 16 -10.93 34.35 -16.73
C GLY A 16 -10.92 33.67 -15.36
N TRP A 17 -11.07 34.48 -14.31
CA TRP A 17 -11.27 34.01 -12.94
C TRP A 17 -12.74 33.65 -12.70
N GLN A 18 -12.98 32.52 -12.05
CA GLN A 18 -14.30 32.01 -11.67
C GLN A 18 -14.29 31.67 -10.18
N HIS A 19 -15.38 31.99 -9.47
CA HIS A 19 -15.63 31.48 -8.13
C HIS A 19 -16.52 30.24 -8.21
N ILE A 20 -16.06 29.14 -7.62
CA ILE A 20 -16.73 27.84 -7.66
C ILE A 20 -16.59 27.15 -6.31
N ASP A 21 -17.39 26.12 -6.08
CA ASP A 21 -17.13 25.12 -5.05
C ASP A 21 -16.30 23.97 -5.62
N ASP A 22 -15.27 23.55 -4.89
CA ASP A 22 -14.41 22.41 -5.24
C ASP A 22 -14.32 21.41 -4.10
N ALA A 23 -14.15 20.14 -4.44
CA ALA A 23 -14.12 19.03 -3.51
C ALA A 23 -12.68 18.80 -3.01
N VAL A 24 -12.48 18.91 -1.69
CA VAL A 24 -11.17 18.77 -1.05
C VAL A 24 -11.21 17.62 -0.06
N SER A 25 -10.25 16.70 -0.16
CA SER A 25 -10.12 15.58 0.77
C SER A 25 -9.73 16.08 2.18
N PRO A 26 -10.46 15.74 3.25
CA PRO A 26 -9.95 15.88 4.60
C PRO A 26 -8.66 15.07 4.80
N GLU A 27 -7.64 15.75 5.30
CA GLU A 27 -6.40 15.16 5.78
C GLU A 27 -6.33 15.38 7.29
N GLU A 28 -6.42 14.30 8.06
CA GLU A 28 -6.55 14.38 9.52
C GLU A 28 -5.36 13.73 10.23
N PRO A 29 -4.99 14.25 11.41
CA PRO A 29 -3.90 13.69 12.19
C PRO A 29 -4.36 12.40 12.88
N VAL A 30 -3.59 11.33 12.69
CA VAL A 30 -3.80 10.01 13.31
C VAL A 30 -2.63 9.75 14.23
N TYR A 31 -2.92 9.53 15.51
CA TYR A 31 -1.90 9.20 16.50
C TYR A 31 -1.73 7.68 16.60
N VAL A 32 -0.49 7.22 16.46
CA VAL A 32 -0.15 5.80 16.55
C VAL A 32 0.99 5.63 17.55
N SER A 33 0.80 4.76 18.52
CA SER A 33 1.79 4.44 19.55
C SER A 33 2.05 2.94 19.64
N TRP A 34 3.24 2.56 20.09
CA TRP A 34 3.65 1.17 20.31
C TRP A 34 4.73 1.13 21.40
N SER A 35 5.26 -0.06 21.72
CA SER A 35 6.23 -0.21 22.81
C SER A 35 7.43 0.74 22.65
N GLY A 36 7.49 1.74 23.52
CA GLY A 36 8.59 2.72 23.61
C GLY A 36 8.55 3.89 22.62
N SER A 37 7.54 4.02 21.75
CA SER A 37 7.50 5.12 20.79
C SER A 37 6.09 5.48 20.30
N SER A 38 6.01 6.58 19.57
CA SER A 38 4.77 7.04 18.93
C SER A 38 5.07 7.95 17.73
N CYS A 39 4.07 8.15 16.89
CA CYS A 39 4.11 9.10 15.80
C CYS A 39 2.74 9.70 15.52
N ARG A 40 2.74 10.75 14.71
CA ARG A 40 1.54 11.34 14.10
C ARG A 40 1.62 11.13 12.59
N LEU A 41 0.59 10.50 12.04
CA LEU A 41 0.37 10.36 10.60
C LEU A 41 -0.63 11.42 10.16
N TRP A 42 -0.57 11.79 8.89
CA TRP A 42 -1.62 12.54 8.22
C TRP A 42 -2.25 11.61 7.20
N ALA A 43 -3.56 11.44 7.26
CA ALA A 43 -4.26 10.41 6.51
C ALA A 43 -5.70 10.78 6.20
N TRP A 44 -6.27 10.04 5.25
CA TRP A 44 -7.71 10.00 5.07
C TRP A 44 -8.37 9.37 6.32
N PRO A 45 -9.36 10.00 6.96
CA PRO A 45 -9.88 9.60 8.28
C PRO A 45 -10.80 8.36 8.30
N ASP A 46 -10.67 7.46 7.33
CA ASP A 46 -11.44 6.20 7.26
C ASP A 46 -10.51 4.99 7.46
N ASP A 47 -11.03 3.82 7.84
CA ASP A 47 -10.29 2.54 7.91
C ASP A 47 -8.94 2.61 8.68
N LEU A 48 -8.90 3.36 9.79
CA LEU A 48 -7.65 3.77 10.44
C LEU A 48 -6.94 2.69 11.26
N GLU A 49 -7.64 1.65 11.70
CA GLU A 49 -7.03 0.54 12.44
C GLU A 49 -6.02 -0.24 11.59
N PRO A 50 -6.36 -0.70 10.36
CA PRO A 50 -5.37 -1.24 9.43
C PRO A 50 -4.22 -0.28 9.13
N LEU A 51 -4.47 1.03 9.02
CA LEU A 51 -3.40 2.02 8.84
C LEU A 51 -2.42 1.99 10.03
N ALA A 52 -2.94 2.05 11.26
CA ALA A 52 -2.12 2.06 12.47
C ALA A 52 -1.29 0.77 12.60
N ILE A 53 -1.92 -0.40 12.47
CA ILE A 53 -1.24 -1.70 12.55
C ILE A 53 -0.18 -1.81 11.46
N GLY A 54 -0.54 -1.47 10.23
CA GLY A 54 0.37 -1.52 9.09
C GLY A 54 1.57 -0.60 9.24
N HIS A 55 1.36 0.62 9.75
CA HIS A 55 2.43 1.56 9.99
C HIS A 55 3.47 0.97 10.94
N VAL A 56 3.03 0.45 12.10
CA VAL A 56 3.92 -0.17 13.08
C VAL A 56 4.54 -1.44 12.50
N LEU A 57 3.78 -2.29 11.81
CA LEU A 57 4.32 -3.50 11.19
C LEU A 57 5.46 -3.20 10.21
N LEU A 58 5.33 -2.13 9.42
CA LEU A 58 6.29 -1.81 8.37
C LEU A 58 7.40 -0.87 8.83
N ASP A 59 7.17 -0.06 9.87
CA ASP A 59 8.17 0.82 10.47
C ASP A 59 9.08 0.06 11.45
N ARG A 60 9.93 -0.83 10.92
CA ARG A 60 10.81 -1.73 11.68
C ARG A 60 11.78 -1.08 12.69
N ARG A 61 11.84 0.25 12.81
CA ARG A 61 12.73 0.98 13.74
C ARG A 61 12.59 0.52 15.19
N HIS A 62 11.45 -0.04 15.58
CA HIS A 62 11.17 -0.47 16.96
C HIS A 62 11.23 -1.98 17.19
N LEU A 63 11.37 -2.80 16.14
CA LEU A 63 11.39 -4.26 16.29
C LEU A 63 12.79 -4.81 16.63
N GLY A 64 13.81 -3.94 16.68
CA GLY A 64 15.20 -4.31 16.99
C GLY A 64 15.79 -5.34 15.99
N PRO A 65 16.97 -5.89 16.30
CA PRO A 65 17.58 -6.96 15.48
C PRO A 65 16.75 -8.27 15.50
N GLU A 66 15.87 -8.46 16.48
CA GLU A 66 15.00 -9.63 16.60
C GLU A 66 13.88 -9.72 15.56
N ALA A 67 13.63 -8.63 14.81
CA ALA A 67 12.71 -8.64 13.68
C ALA A 67 13.07 -9.71 12.64
N GLY A 68 14.37 -10.08 12.55
CA GLY A 68 14.90 -11.04 11.60
C GLY A 68 14.67 -10.64 10.13
N PRO A 69 15.19 -11.44 9.18
CA PRO A 69 14.84 -11.27 7.77
C PRO A 69 13.35 -11.54 7.55
N SER A 70 12.73 -10.78 6.65
CA SER A 70 11.44 -11.17 6.07
C SER A 70 11.57 -12.58 5.47
N PRO A 71 10.59 -13.51 5.63
CA PRO A 71 9.21 -13.28 6.06
C PRO A 71 8.89 -13.93 7.41
N PHE A 72 8.81 -13.18 8.51
CA PHE A 72 8.13 -13.66 9.72
C PHE A 72 6.74 -13.03 9.78
N ARG A 73 5.72 -13.85 10.07
CA ARG A 73 4.34 -13.38 10.21
C ARG A 73 4.14 -12.78 11.59
N MET A 74 3.41 -11.67 11.64
CA MET A 74 2.96 -11.05 12.87
C MET A 74 1.44 -11.00 12.89
N SER A 75 0.85 -11.09 14.07
CA SER A 75 -0.53 -10.72 14.34
C SER A 75 -0.53 -9.38 15.07
N GLY A 76 -1.43 -8.47 14.69
CA GLY A 76 -1.57 -7.16 15.30
C GLY A 76 -2.89 -7.01 16.03
N SER A 77 -2.90 -6.20 17.08
CA SER A 77 -4.12 -5.75 17.75
C SER A 77 -4.01 -4.29 18.16
N VAL A 78 -5.13 -3.58 18.13
CA VAL A 78 -5.25 -2.24 18.69
C VAL A 78 -5.80 -2.31 20.10
N ARG A 79 -5.28 -1.46 20.99
CA ARG A 79 -5.86 -1.17 22.31
C ARG A 79 -6.18 0.32 22.47
N ALA A 80 -7.06 0.62 23.42
CA ALA A 80 -7.38 1.99 23.81
C ALA A 80 -6.13 2.74 24.31
N VAL A 81 -6.06 4.04 24.02
CA VAL A 81 -4.96 4.94 24.43
C VAL A 81 -5.47 6.22 25.03
N SER A 82 -4.62 6.85 25.85
CA SER A 82 -4.79 8.26 26.17
C SER A 82 -4.65 9.09 24.90
N VAL A 83 -5.62 9.96 24.66
CA VAL A 83 -5.73 10.77 23.45
C VAL A 83 -4.87 12.03 23.61
N PRO A 84 -3.84 12.24 22.77
CA PRO A 84 -3.05 13.46 22.84
C PRO A 84 -3.89 14.69 22.46
N PRO A 85 -3.53 15.90 22.95
CA PRO A 85 -4.20 17.13 22.54
C PRO A 85 -4.20 17.32 21.01
N GLY A 86 -5.36 17.69 20.46
CA GLY A 86 -5.54 17.94 19.03
C GLY A 86 -5.73 16.69 18.17
N ILE A 87 -5.99 15.52 18.78
CA ILE A 87 -6.33 14.27 18.09
C ILE A 87 -7.76 13.88 18.49
N ASP A 88 -8.59 13.51 17.52
CA ASP A 88 -9.90 12.89 17.81
C ASP A 88 -9.66 11.53 18.48
N ALA A 89 -10.42 11.19 19.53
CA ALA A 89 -10.29 9.91 20.22
C ALA A 89 -10.40 8.71 19.29
N LYS A 90 -11.21 8.81 18.23
CA LYS A 90 -11.35 7.75 17.20
C LYS A 90 -10.12 7.64 16.28
N HIS A 91 -9.20 8.59 16.34
CA HIS A 91 -7.96 8.68 15.53
C HIS A 91 -6.70 8.36 16.35
N ALA A 92 -6.84 7.81 17.56
CA ALA A 92 -5.73 7.48 18.44
C ALA A 92 -5.65 5.96 18.69
N PHE A 93 -4.50 5.36 18.38
CA PHE A 93 -4.30 3.92 18.40
C PHE A 93 -3.02 3.55 19.17
N ALA A 94 -3.08 2.55 20.05
CA ALA A 94 -1.89 1.79 20.47
C ALA A 94 -1.90 0.44 19.80
N VAL A 95 -0.81 0.14 19.13
CA VAL A 95 -0.61 -1.11 18.41
C VAL A 95 0.29 -2.02 19.23
N GLU A 96 -0.15 -3.27 19.37
CA GLU A 96 0.69 -4.38 19.81
C GLU A 96 0.85 -5.36 18.67
N LEU A 97 2.08 -5.80 18.43
CA LEU A 97 2.41 -6.84 17.47
C LEU A 97 2.93 -8.07 18.22
N LYS A 98 2.43 -9.24 17.84
CA LYS A 98 2.89 -10.54 18.35
C LYS A 98 3.41 -11.37 17.19
N ARG A 99 4.53 -12.05 17.40
CA ARG A 99 5.08 -12.99 16.41
C ARG A 99 4.18 -14.22 16.34
N MET A 100 3.86 -14.67 15.13
CA MET A 100 3.15 -15.93 14.93
C MET A 100 4.12 -17.10 14.86
N GLU A 101 3.72 -18.27 15.36
CA GLU A 101 4.52 -19.50 15.30
C GLU A 101 4.66 -20.04 13.86
N LYS A 102 3.71 -19.71 12.99
CA LYS A 102 3.78 -20.05 11.58
C LYS A 102 4.97 -19.33 10.95
N LYS A 103 6.03 -20.08 10.61
CA LYS A 103 7.11 -19.60 9.75
C LYS A 103 6.48 -18.99 8.50
N GLY A 104 7.04 -17.89 8.01
CA GLY A 104 6.70 -17.46 6.66
C GLY A 104 7.13 -18.52 5.65
N HIS A 105 6.87 -18.23 4.38
CA HIS A 105 7.22 -19.15 3.32
C HIS A 105 8.74 -19.38 3.26
N ASP A 106 9.18 -20.62 3.55
CA ASP A 106 10.56 -21.09 3.34
C ASP A 106 10.92 -21.13 1.84
N GLU A 107 9.91 -21.15 0.95
CA GLU A 107 10.02 -21.10 -0.51
C GLU A 107 9.15 -19.96 -1.07
N THR A 108 9.64 -19.16 -2.04
CA THR A 108 8.80 -18.10 -2.62
C THR A 108 7.64 -18.69 -3.42
N PRO A 109 6.40 -18.22 -3.20
CA PRO A 109 5.25 -18.65 -4.01
C PRO A 109 5.51 -18.46 -5.50
N SER A 110 5.19 -19.51 -6.28
CA SER A 110 5.35 -19.58 -7.74
C SER A 110 4.29 -18.76 -8.48
N ILE A 111 4.19 -17.47 -8.15
CA ILE A 111 3.30 -16.55 -8.87
C ILE A 111 3.89 -16.30 -10.26
N VAL A 112 3.12 -16.67 -11.28
CA VAL A 112 3.38 -16.37 -12.69
C VAL A 112 2.14 -15.67 -13.25
N MET A 113 2.34 -14.61 -14.03
CA MET A 113 1.25 -13.89 -14.67
C MET A 113 1.58 -13.59 -16.13
N THR A 114 0.61 -13.74 -17.03
CA THR A 114 0.80 -13.29 -18.42
C THR A 114 0.78 -11.75 -18.48
N PRO A 115 1.42 -11.13 -19.49
CA PRO A 115 1.30 -9.70 -19.72
C PRO A 115 -0.16 -9.23 -19.84
N ASP A 116 -0.99 -9.97 -20.57
CA ASP A 116 -2.40 -9.66 -20.78
C ASP A 116 -3.19 -9.68 -19.47
N ALA A 117 -2.91 -10.65 -18.58
CA ALA A 117 -3.52 -10.69 -17.26
C ALA A 117 -3.12 -9.48 -16.42
N ILE A 118 -1.84 -9.08 -16.44
CA ILE A 118 -1.35 -7.90 -15.73
C ILE A 118 -2.06 -6.63 -16.22
N VAL A 119 -2.16 -6.44 -17.53
CA VAL A 119 -2.82 -5.28 -18.15
C VAL A 119 -4.30 -5.26 -17.79
N LYS A 120 -5.00 -6.39 -17.94
CA LYS A 120 -6.42 -6.56 -17.58
C LYS A 120 -6.67 -6.23 -16.10
N HIS A 121 -5.86 -6.79 -15.20
CA HIS A 121 -6.06 -6.59 -13.76
C HIS A 121 -5.62 -5.19 -13.30
N MET A 122 -4.71 -4.53 -14.02
CA MET A 122 -4.44 -3.11 -13.80
C MET A 122 -5.63 -2.25 -14.22
N ASP A 123 -6.35 -2.59 -15.28
CA ASP A 123 -7.59 -1.88 -15.64
C ASP A 123 -8.66 -2.03 -14.56
N ALA A 124 -8.90 -3.28 -14.13
CA ALA A 124 -9.81 -3.58 -13.03
C ALA A 124 -9.40 -2.85 -11.73
N PHE A 125 -8.11 -2.83 -11.38
CA PHE A 125 -7.61 -2.10 -10.21
C PHE A 125 -7.95 -0.61 -10.24
N LEU A 126 -7.94 0.01 -11.43
CA LEU A 126 -8.20 1.43 -11.61
C LEU A 126 -9.69 1.77 -11.67
N THR A 127 -10.54 0.81 -12.04
CA THR A 127 -11.98 1.03 -12.27
C THR A 127 -12.88 0.41 -11.19
N LEU A 128 -12.39 -0.56 -10.42
CA LEU A 128 -13.12 -1.13 -9.28
C LEU A 128 -13.49 -0.02 -8.30
N GLU A 129 -14.72 -0.08 -7.81
CA GLU A 129 -15.17 0.77 -6.71
C GLU A 129 -14.29 0.46 -5.48
N GLY A 130 -13.68 1.52 -4.94
CA GLY A 130 -12.90 1.43 -3.70
C GLY A 130 -13.81 1.36 -2.48
N SER A 131 -13.21 1.40 -1.29
CA SER A 131 -13.95 1.47 -0.01
C SER A 131 -14.83 2.73 0.10
N CYS A 132 -14.56 3.75 -0.72
CA CYS A 132 -15.42 4.91 -0.86
C CYS A 132 -15.58 5.23 -2.36
N PRO A 133 -16.78 5.05 -2.92
CA PRO A 133 -17.06 5.36 -4.31
C PRO A 133 -16.66 6.80 -4.64
N LEU A 134 -16.01 7.00 -5.79
CA LEU A 134 -15.65 8.30 -6.35
C LEU A 134 -14.52 9.09 -5.65
N LEU A 135 -13.91 8.67 -4.53
CA LEU A 135 -12.82 9.46 -3.89
C LEU A 135 -11.61 9.68 -4.82
N TRP A 136 -11.18 8.63 -5.51
CA TRP A 136 -10.08 8.67 -6.47
C TRP A 136 -10.35 9.67 -7.62
N GLU A 137 -11.60 9.76 -8.07
CA GLU A 137 -11.99 10.58 -9.23
C GLU A 137 -12.48 11.98 -8.84
N SER A 138 -13.02 12.15 -7.64
CA SER A 138 -13.68 13.38 -7.19
C SER A 138 -12.71 14.48 -6.79
N THR A 139 -11.59 14.15 -6.13
CA THR A 139 -10.63 15.16 -5.67
C THR A 139 -9.28 15.09 -6.38
N GLY A 140 -8.96 13.97 -7.03
CA GLY A 140 -7.65 13.71 -7.63
C GLY A 140 -6.48 13.66 -6.63
N CYS A 141 -6.77 13.68 -5.32
CA CYS A 141 -5.76 13.78 -4.26
C CYS A 141 -5.34 12.43 -3.67
N PHE A 142 -5.87 11.32 -4.19
CA PHE A 142 -5.66 10.00 -3.62
C PHE A 142 -4.58 9.19 -4.34
N HIS A 143 -4.00 8.28 -3.56
CA HIS A 143 -3.29 7.10 -4.00
C HIS A 143 -4.14 5.85 -3.73
N ARG A 144 -3.80 4.75 -4.41
CA ARG A 144 -4.46 3.45 -4.24
C ARG A 144 -3.41 2.35 -4.26
N ALA A 145 -3.61 1.33 -3.43
CA ALA A 145 -2.92 0.05 -3.45
C ALA A 145 -3.93 -1.10 -3.44
N GLY A 146 -3.61 -2.21 -4.10
CA GLY A 146 -4.48 -3.38 -4.20
C GLY A 146 -3.71 -4.67 -3.95
N MET A 147 -4.28 -5.57 -3.15
CA MET A 147 -3.78 -6.92 -2.95
C MET A 147 -4.59 -7.87 -3.84
N PHE A 148 -3.95 -8.35 -4.90
CA PHE A 148 -4.56 -9.27 -5.85
C PHE A 148 -4.15 -10.70 -5.51
N ASP A 149 -5.12 -11.60 -5.44
CA ASP A 149 -4.88 -13.03 -5.28
C ASP A 149 -4.91 -13.73 -6.65
N PRO A 150 -3.75 -14.20 -7.15
CA PRO A 150 -3.69 -14.89 -8.43
C PRO A 150 -4.39 -16.26 -8.43
N LYS A 151 -4.64 -16.87 -7.26
CA LYS A 151 -5.33 -18.17 -7.18
C LYS A 151 -6.83 -18.03 -7.45
N THR A 152 -7.44 -16.97 -6.92
CA THR A 152 -8.87 -16.67 -7.12
C THR A 152 -9.13 -15.74 -8.30
N GLY A 153 -8.12 -14.99 -8.76
CA GLY A 153 -8.26 -14.02 -9.84
C GLY A 153 -8.96 -12.72 -9.40
N ALA A 154 -8.97 -12.42 -8.10
CA ALA A 154 -9.70 -11.30 -7.52
C ALA A 154 -8.82 -10.41 -6.62
N PHE A 155 -9.23 -9.15 -6.46
CA PHE A 155 -8.65 -8.27 -5.44
C PHE A 155 -9.24 -8.62 -4.08
N LEU A 156 -8.39 -9.02 -3.13
CA LEU A 156 -8.79 -9.30 -1.74
C LEU A 156 -9.09 -8.00 -0.98
N ARG A 157 -8.33 -6.94 -1.26
CA ARG A 157 -8.47 -5.63 -0.62
C ARG A 157 -7.94 -4.52 -1.52
N LEU A 158 -8.68 -3.43 -1.58
CA LEU A 158 -8.21 -2.13 -2.04
C LEU A 158 -7.98 -1.22 -0.82
N ALA A 159 -6.94 -0.40 -0.87
CA ALA A 159 -6.63 0.59 0.14
C ALA A 159 -6.35 1.94 -0.53
N GLU A 160 -7.02 2.98 -0.04
CA GLU A 160 -6.95 4.33 -0.58
C GLU A 160 -6.56 5.30 0.52
N ASP A 161 -5.72 6.26 0.18
CA ASP A 161 -5.29 7.31 1.09
C ASP A 161 -4.70 8.48 0.30
N ILE A 162 -4.62 9.66 0.90
CA ILE A 162 -3.88 10.80 0.35
C ILE A 162 -2.39 10.41 0.20
N GLY A 163 -1.85 9.67 1.17
CA GLY A 163 -0.48 9.18 1.17
C GLY A 163 -0.32 7.81 0.49
N ARG A 164 0.54 7.72 -0.53
CA ARG A 164 0.90 6.42 -1.15
C ARG A 164 1.47 5.39 -0.16
N HIS A 165 2.20 5.86 0.87
CA HIS A 165 2.75 4.98 1.90
C HIS A 165 1.70 4.51 2.89
N ASN A 166 0.65 5.30 3.12
CA ASN A 166 -0.50 4.95 3.96
C ASN A 166 -1.36 3.87 3.28
N CYS A 167 -1.51 3.93 1.95
CA CYS A 167 -2.19 2.87 1.18
C CYS A 167 -1.56 1.49 1.46
N LEU A 168 -0.23 1.43 1.46
CA LEU A 168 0.50 0.20 1.73
C LEU A 168 0.45 -0.22 3.20
N ASP A 169 0.46 0.73 4.14
CA ASP A 169 0.24 0.44 5.56
C ASP A 169 -1.13 -0.21 5.76
N ARG A 170 -2.21 0.43 5.29
CA ARG A 170 -3.57 -0.10 5.37
C ARG A 170 -3.65 -1.53 4.82
N LEU A 171 -3.05 -1.77 3.66
CA LEU A 171 -3.06 -3.08 3.03
C LEU A 171 -2.31 -4.14 3.86
N ALA A 172 -1.15 -3.79 4.42
CA ALA A 172 -0.38 -4.69 5.27
C ALA A 172 -1.03 -4.93 6.63
N GLY A 173 -1.61 -3.90 7.24
CA GLY A 173 -2.37 -4.04 8.49
C GLY A 173 -3.63 -4.87 8.31
N TRP A 174 -4.35 -4.68 7.21
CA TRP A 174 -5.49 -5.52 6.86
C TRP A 174 -5.07 -6.99 6.68
N ALA A 175 -3.97 -7.25 5.95
CA ALA A 175 -3.46 -8.60 5.77
C ALA A 175 -3.05 -9.25 7.11
N CYS A 176 -2.41 -8.47 8.00
CA CYS A 176 -2.03 -8.87 9.34
C CYS A 176 -3.25 -9.27 10.19
N LEU A 177 -4.32 -8.47 10.18
CA LEU A 177 -5.56 -8.76 10.89
C LEU A 177 -6.29 -10.00 10.36
N ASN A 178 -6.20 -10.26 9.04
CA ASN A 178 -6.91 -11.34 8.37
C ASN A 178 -6.06 -12.61 8.17
N GLY A 179 -4.82 -12.63 8.67
CA GLY A 179 -3.91 -13.77 8.52
C GLY A 179 -3.49 -14.06 7.06
N ILE A 180 -3.64 -13.09 6.16
CA ILE A 180 -3.28 -13.19 4.74
C ILE A 180 -1.77 -13.00 4.58
N ASP A 181 -1.15 -13.80 3.73
CA ASP A 181 0.28 -13.70 3.43
C ASP A 181 0.51 -12.86 2.17
N PRO A 182 1.10 -11.65 2.27
CA PRO A 182 1.38 -10.83 1.10
C PRO A 182 2.32 -11.51 0.09
N ALA A 183 3.13 -12.48 0.51
CA ALA A 183 4.02 -13.22 -0.39
C ALA A 183 3.25 -14.05 -1.44
N GLU A 184 2.03 -14.49 -1.12
CA GLU A 184 1.15 -15.26 -2.01
C GLU A 184 0.28 -14.37 -2.91
N THR A 185 0.46 -13.06 -2.83
CA THR A 185 -0.38 -12.08 -3.53
C THR A 185 0.47 -11.14 -4.39
N VAL A 186 -0.21 -10.41 -5.28
CA VAL A 186 0.40 -9.42 -6.16
C VAL A 186 -0.01 -8.03 -5.71
N LEU A 187 0.97 -7.15 -5.52
CA LEU A 187 0.74 -5.76 -5.15
C LEU A 187 0.52 -4.92 -6.40
N PHE A 188 -0.64 -4.30 -6.53
CA PHE A 188 -0.91 -3.24 -7.48
C PHE A 188 -0.84 -1.88 -6.79
N VAL A 189 -0.19 -0.89 -7.41
CA VAL A 189 -0.13 0.49 -6.89
C VAL A 189 -0.34 1.52 -7.99
N SER A 190 -1.03 2.61 -7.66
CA SER A 190 -1.18 3.75 -8.58
C SER A 190 0.04 4.69 -8.57
N ALA A 191 0.88 4.60 -7.54
CA ALA A 191 2.03 5.48 -7.31
C ALA A 191 3.35 4.95 -7.93
N ARG A 192 4.33 5.84 -8.06
CA ARG A 192 5.72 5.47 -8.44
C ARG A 192 6.34 4.51 -7.43
N ILE A 193 7.11 3.54 -7.93
CA ILE A 193 7.92 2.68 -7.07
C ILE A 193 9.24 3.40 -6.77
N THR A 194 9.33 4.02 -5.60
CA THR A 194 10.55 4.60 -5.02
C THR A 194 11.24 3.62 -4.08
N SER A 195 12.50 3.86 -3.71
CA SER A 195 13.25 3.01 -2.76
C SER A 195 12.46 2.77 -1.47
N SER A 196 11.87 3.82 -0.90
CA SER A 196 11.06 3.74 0.32
C SER A 196 9.78 2.92 0.14
N LEU A 197 9.07 3.04 -0.99
CA LEU A 197 7.86 2.25 -1.26
C LEU A 197 8.22 0.78 -1.50
N TYR A 198 9.25 0.51 -2.30
CA TYR A 198 9.77 -0.83 -2.56
C TYR A 198 10.19 -1.52 -1.25
N ALA A 199 11.02 -0.88 -0.44
CA ALA A 199 11.46 -1.43 0.84
C ALA A 199 10.29 -1.70 1.78
N LYS A 200 9.25 -0.86 1.75
CA LYS A 200 8.04 -1.05 2.54
C LYS A 200 7.22 -2.25 2.05
N ALA A 201 7.07 -2.42 0.73
CA ALA A 201 6.35 -3.55 0.15
C ALA A 201 7.08 -4.89 0.40
N ARG A 202 8.41 -4.88 0.30
CA ARG A 202 9.25 -6.04 0.66
C ARG A 202 9.17 -6.40 2.14
N ARG A 203 9.11 -5.39 3.02
CA ARG A 203 8.90 -5.59 4.46
C ARG A 203 7.53 -6.21 4.76
N ALA A 204 6.50 -5.83 4.00
CA ALA A 204 5.16 -6.43 4.08
C ALA A 204 5.13 -7.88 3.58
N GLY A 205 6.06 -8.27 2.70
CA GLY A 205 6.19 -9.64 2.19
C GLY A 205 5.93 -9.78 0.70
N PHE A 206 5.42 -8.74 0.02
CA PHE A 206 5.12 -8.80 -1.41
C PHE A 206 6.36 -9.11 -2.26
N SER A 207 6.28 -10.15 -3.08
CA SER A 207 7.34 -10.52 -4.04
C SER A 207 7.04 -10.08 -5.47
N PHE A 208 5.80 -9.68 -5.77
CA PHE A 208 5.38 -9.25 -7.09
C PHE A 208 4.72 -7.87 -7.00
N LEU A 209 5.34 -6.86 -7.60
CA LEU A 209 4.90 -5.46 -7.53
C LEU A 209 4.62 -4.94 -8.93
N ILE A 210 3.44 -4.37 -9.12
CA ILE A 210 2.97 -3.80 -10.38
C ILE A 210 2.51 -2.37 -10.13
N SER A 211 3.13 -1.42 -10.83
CA SER A 211 2.78 -0.01 -10.73
C SER A 211 2.22 0.52 -12.05
N ARG A 212 1.16 1.32 -11.93
CA ARG A 212 0.67 2.17 -13.02
C ARG A 212 1.74 3.18 -13.48
N SER A 213 2.66 3.56 -12.59
CA SER A 213 3.58 4.69 -12.77
C SER A 213 5.04 4.23 -12.92
N ALA A 214 5.96 5.21 -12.93
CA ALA A 214 7.39 4.98 -13.12
C ALA A 214 8.05 4.26 -11.93
N VAL A 215 9.20 3.65 -12.20
CA VAL A 215 10.10 3.05 -11.21
C VAL A 215 11.40 3.85 -11.19
N THR A 216 11.87 4.24 -10.01
CA THR A 216 13.19 4.92 -9.87
C THR A 216 14.34 3.92 -9.89
N SER A 217 15.58 4.36 -10.11
CA SER A 217 16.76 3.49 -10.22
C SER A 217 16.98 2.56 -9.02
N THR A 218 16.92 3.09 -7.79
CA THR A 218 17.27 2.32 -6.59
C THR A 218 16.42 1.05 -6.39
N PRO A 219 15.08 1.04 -6.49
CA PRO A 219 14.28 -0.18 -6.52
C PRO A 219 14.69 -1.20 -7.58
N VAL A 220 15.10 -0.75 -8.78
CA VAL A 220 15.57 -1.65 -9.85
C VAL A 220 16.83 -2.36 -9.40
N GLU A 221 17.80 -1.61 -8.88
CA GLU A 221 19.05 -2.15 -8.36
C GLU A 221 18.81 -3.12 -7.19
N MET A 222 17.96 -2.73 -6.23
CA MET A 222 17.61 -3.57 -5.07
C MET A 222 16.94 -4.88 -5.50
N ALA A 223 16.00 -4.84 -6.44
CA ALA A 223 15.31 -6.03 -6.93
C ALA A 223 16.26 -6.96 -7.70
N ARG A 224 17.09 -6.40 -8.59
CA ARG A 224 18.09 -7.20 -9.33
C ARG A 224 19.17 -7.78 -8.43
N GLN A 225 19.59 -7.05 -7.40
CA GLN A 225 20.52 -7.57 -6.40
C GLN A 225 19.88 -8.70 -5.59
N GLN A 226 18.65 -8.52 -5.12
CA GLN A 226 17.89 -9.56 -4.43
C GLN A 226 17.78 -10.83 -5.28
N ASN A 227 17.44 -10.71 -6.56
CA ASN A 227 17.29 -11.87 -7.45
C ASN A 227 18.62 -12.59 -7.71
N ARG A 228 19.75 -11.88 -7.70
CA ARG A 228 21.09 -12.47 -7.82
C ARG A 228 21.53 -13.18 -6.53
N LEU A 229 21.28 -12.59 -5.37
CA LEU A 229 21.72 -13.12 -4.07
C LEU A 229 20.79 -14.22 -3.54
N HIS A 230 19.51 -14.15 -3.89
CA HIS A 230 18.46 -15.05 -3.40
C HIS A 230 17.58 -15.54 -4.56
N PRO A 231 18.11 -16.37 -5.47
CA PRO A 231 17.40 -16.81 -6.68
C PRO A 231 16.15 -17.63 -6.39
N VAL A 232 16.08 -18.31 -5.23
CA VAL A 232 14.89 -19.02 -4.75
C VAL A 232 13.81 -18.09 -4.19
N HIS A 233 14.14 -16.79 -3.99
CA HIS A 233 13.21 -15.76 -3.57
C HIS A 233 13.19 -14.53 -4.48
N PRO A 234 12.81 -14.70 -5.76
CA PRO A 234 12.84 -13.62 -6.72
C PRO A 234 11.78 -12.55 -6.42
N VAL A 235 12.06 -11.35 -6.89
CA VAL A 235 11.19 -10.18 -6.86
C VAL A 235 10.95 -9.71 -8.28
N THR A 236 9.69 -9.38 -8.57
CA THR A 236 9.24 -8.91 -9.86
C THR A 236 8.73 -7.50 -9.69
N VAL A 237 9.25 -6.60 -10.51
CA VAL A 237 8.93 -5.18 -10.48
C VAL A 237 8.50 -4.77 -11.87
N VAL A 238 7.22 -4.44 -12.00
CA VAL A 238 6.62 -3.91 -13.21
C VAL A 238 6.26 -2.45 -12.98
N GLY A 239 6.66 -1.59 -13.89
CA GLY A 239 6.25 -0.19 -13.95
C GLY A 239 5.57 0.12 -15.26
N PHE A 240 5.02 1.32 -15.35
CA PHE A 240 4.32 1.79 -16.54
C PHE A 240 3.29 0.78 -17.07
N CYS A 241 2.58 0.08 -16.19
CA CYS A 241 1.45 -0.75 -16.61
C CYS A 241 0.30 0.20 -16.99
N ARG A 242 0.06 0.33 -18.30
CA ARG A 242 -0.88 1.28 -18.91
C ARG A 242 -1.93 0.49 -19.70
N PRO A 243 -3.09 0.20 -19.11
CA PRO A 243 -4.14 -0.56 -19.79
C PRO A 243 -4.56 0.01 -21.13
N ARG A 244 -4.78 1.33 -21.20
CA ARG A 244 -5.19 2.02 -22.44
C ARG A 244 -4.17 1.97 -23.57
N GLU A 245 -2.90 1.71 -23.24
CA GLU A 245 -1.80 1.60 -24.19
C GLU A 245 -1.37 0.13 -24.37
N GLU A 246 -2.08 -0.81 -23.74
CA GLU A 246 -1.77 -2.25 -23.73
C GLU A 246 -0.29 -2.57 -23.48
N ARG A 247 0.34 -1.81 -22.57
CA ARG A 247 1.78 -1.96 -22.29
C ARG A 247 2.11 -2.04 -20.82
N LEU A 248 3.25 -2.66 -20.56
CA LEU A 248 3.94 -2.66 -19.27
C LEU A 248 5.45 -2.68 -19.49
N THR A 249 6.23 -2.38 -18.45
CA THR A 249 7.69 -2.47 -18.49
C THR A 249 8.19 -3.24 -17.29
N VAL A 250 8.92 -4.33 -17.55
CA VAL A 250 9.50 -5.18 -16.51
C VAL A 250 10.90 -4.66 -16.17
N PHE A 251 11.13 -4.32 -14.92
CA PHE A 251 12.43 -3.81 -14.44
C PHE A 251 13.28 -4.91 -13.78
N ALA A 252 12.63 -5.93 -13.22
CA ALA A 252 13.25 -7.13 -12.65
C ALA A 252 12.24 -8.28 -12.61
N GLY A 253 12.72 -9.53 -12.69
CA GLY A 253 11.92 -10.72 -12.42
C GLY A 253 11.02 -11.15 -13.58
N GLU A 254 11.49 -10.93 -14.80
CA GLU A 254 10.82 -11.24 -16.07
C GLU A 254 10.46 -12.72 -16.23
N GLY A 255 11.23 -13.65 -15.64
CA GLY A 255 10.93 -15.09 -15.68
C GLY A 255 9.63 -15.48 -14.96
N ARG A 256 8.99 -14.56 -14.24
CA ARG A 256 7.66 -14.74 -13.63
C ARG A 256 6.54 -14.07 -14.42
N ILE A 257 6.84 -13.61 -15.64
CA ILE A 257 5.87 -13.06 -16.58
C ILE A 257 5.88 -13.94 -17.83
N ALA A 258 4.92 -14.86 -17.92
CA ALA A 258 4.81 -15.88 -18.96
C ALA A 258 3.34 -16.20 -19.23
#